data_AF-A0A419B065-F1
#
_entry.id   AF-A0A419B065-F1
#
_cell.length_a   1.000
_cell.length_b   1.000
_cell.length_c   1.000
_cell.angle_alpha   90.00
_cell.angle_beta   90.00
_cell.angle_gamma   90.00
#
_symmetry.space_group_name_H-M   'P 1'
#
loop_
_entity.id
_entity.type
_entity.pdbx_description
1 polymer ?
#
loop_
_entity_poly.entity_id
_entity_poly.type
_entity_poly.pdbx_seq_one_letter_code
_entity_poly.pdbx_strand_id
1 'polypeptide(L)'
;MNKKLTGVELKNERELRFCRWIFQHDIVSVNYEGKHQASTLNINHIHSLDIKKASLAISDAIKIFHDDYNKQGSFANYHKQINDNLIPMREFAWFKKCQDACYFTWLSIRTFVVNTETGDPIISPEFLYNKLDITLYPANHQERFLVIVDFFDRAALGLKRKLELMNRIRSDWYDSYPLKDKIPLKKTDKIKCEWAWGYMQKDKRNVKIGAQKRLLNKTKNIASSQVNHHSYTHNHKLNFTMTGSFIHADSLLSLFKPASISEKYLIVRCLYTFWYYQDNKFIRRFNKAWEAKNSRKKLAVNKKSQKLMGLDKLKLSKESEINPDVKKTDPGDSEINFGIIDAC
;
A
#
# COMPACT_ATOMS: atom_id res chain seq x y z
N MET A 1 45.19 26.30 -6.89
CA MET A 1 45.01 25.89 -5.49
C MET A 1 44.48 24.45 -5.47
N ASN A 2 45.36 23.47 -5.25
CA ASN A 2 44.98 22.04 -5.18
C ASN A 2 44.20 21.80 -3.89
N LYS A 3 42.86 21.76 -3.97
CA LYS A 3 42.06 21.13 -2.91
C LYS A 3 42.37 19.64 -2.97
N LYS A 4 43.25 19.19 -2.08
CA LYS A 4 43.45 17.78 -1.74
C LYS A 4 42.05 17.15 -1.62
N LEU A 5 41.72 16.13 -2.43
CA LEU A 5 40.51 15.36 -2.22
C LEU A 5 40.59 14.77 -0.81
N THR A 6 39.90 15.40 0.13
CA THR A 6 39.64 14.80 1.44
C THR A 6 38.71 13.62 1.19
N GLY A 7 39.07 12.44 1.69
CA GLY A 7 38.27 11.24 1.51
C GLY A 7 36.83 11.40 2.00
N VAL A 8 35.99 10.41 1.70
CA VAL A 8 34.62 10.34 2.22
C VAL A 8 34.67 10.04 3.71
N GLU A 9 34.03 10.86 4.53
CA GLU A 9 33.80 10.62 5.95
C GLU A 9 32.30 10.45 6.19
N LEU A 10 31.86 9.20 6.27
CA LEU A 10 30.46 8.85 6.52
C LEU A 10 30.12 9.01 8.00
N LYS A 11 29.06 9.76 8.30
CA LYS A 11 28.63 10.01 9.68
C LYS A 11 27.64 8.99 10.19
N ASN A 12 26.88 8.36 9.30
CA ASN A 12 25.76 7.49 9.66
C ASN A 12 25.35 6.57 8.50
N GLU A 13 24.44 5.65 8.80
CA GLU A 13 23.91 4.68 7.84
C GLU A 13 23.16 5.33 6.66
N ARG A 14 22.53 6.50 6.84
CA ARG A 14 21.80 7.20 5.77
C ARG A 14 22.77 7.70 4.70
N GLU A 15 23.88 8.30 5.11
CA GLU A 15 24.93 8.72 4.17
C GLU A 15 25.54 7.52 3.45
N LEU A 16 25.77 6.41 4.17
CA LEU A 16 26.24 5.16 3.56
C LEU A 16 25.26 4.62 2.50
N ARG A 17 23.95 4.61 2.78
CA ARG A 17 22.94 4.19 1.79
C ARG A 17 22.94 5.10 0.55
N PHE A 18 23.04 6.41 0.75
CA PHE A 18 23.12 7.38 -0.35
C PHE A 18 24.40 7.19 -1.18
N CYS A 19 25.55 6.98 -0.54
CA CYS A 19 26.81 6.64 -1.22
C CYS A 19 26.66 5.38 -2.07
N ARG A 20 26.12 4.31 -1.50
CA ARG A 20 25.95 3.06 -2.23
C ARG A 20 25.12 3.26 -3.48
N TRP A 21 24.03 4.01 -3.39
CA TRP A 21 23.19 4.34 -4.54
C TRP A 21 23.93 5.19 -5.59
N ILE A 22 24.61 6.26 -5.19
CA ILE A 22 25.27 7.15 -6.17
C ILE A 22 26.42 6.46 -6.91
N PHE A 23 27.10 5.51 -6.25
CA PHE A 23 28.23 4.77 -6.80
C PHE A 23 27.87 3.37 -7.34
N GLN A 24 26.59 2.97 -7.32
CA GLN A 24 26.11 1.64 -7.72
C GLN A 24 26.44 1.28 -9.18
N HIS A 25 26.52 2.29 -10.04
CA HIS A 25 26.85 2.15 -11.46
C HIS A 25 28.10 2.93 -11.85
N ASP A 26 28.89 3.38 -10.87
CA ASP A 26 30.13 4.09 -11.17
C ASP A 26 31.19 3.08 -11.64
N ILE A 27 31.88 3.46 -12.71
CA ILE A 27 33.07 2.80 -13.26
C ILE A 27 34.09 2.51 -12.15
N VAL A 28 34.12 3.34 -11.09
CA VAL A 28 34.94 3.15 -9.88
C VAL A 28 34.65 1.82 -9.18
N SER A 29 33.39 1.50 -8.88
CA SER A 29 33.01 0.26 -8.19
C SER A 29 33.30 -0.96 -9.06
N VAL A 30 32.96 -0.87 -10.36
CA VAL A 30 33.19 -1.93 -11.36
C VAL A 30 34.69 -2.18 -11.61
N ASN A 31 35.51 -1.12 -11.66
CA ASN A 31 36.95 -1.26 -11.88
C ASN A 31 37.71 -1.68 -10.61
N TYR A 32 37.18 -1.38 -9.41
CA TYR A 32 37.78 -1.82 -8.14
C TYR A 32 37.65 -3.34 -7.96
N GLU A 33 36.52 -3.93 -8.39
CA GLU A 33 36.34 -5.39 -8.43
C GLU A 33 37.32 -6.06 -9.42
N GLY A 34 37.71 -5.36 -10.49
CA GLY A 34 38.56 -5.88 -11.57
C GLY A 34 40.08 -5.80 -11.35
N LYS A 35 40.59 -5.07 -10.35
CA LYS A 35 42.04 -4.93 -10.09
C LYS A 35 42.46 -5.64 -8.80
N HIS A 36 43.11 -6.80 -8.95
CA HIS A 36 43.63 -7.62 -7.85
C HIS A 36 44.84 -7.04 -7.06
N GLN A 37 45.37 -5.86 -7.39
CA GLN A 37 46.74 -5.50 -6.96
C GLN A 37 47.02 -4.08 -6.43
N ALA A 38 46.04 -3.20 -6.23
CA ALA A 38 46.35 -1.82 -5.78
C ALA A 38 45.88 -1.44 -4.36
N SER A 39 45.04 -2.26 -3.71
CA SER A 39 44.42 -1.91 -2.44
C SER A 39 44.70 -2.95 -1.36
N THR A 40 45.04 -2.49 -0.14
CA THR A 40 45.11 -3.30 1.08
C THR A 40 43.74 -3.49 1.75
N LEU A 41 42.69 -2.80 1.28
CA LEU A 41 41.34 -2.78 1.84
C LEU A 41 40.41 -3.70 1.04
N ASN A 42 39.74 -4.62 1.73
CA ASN A 42 38.74 -5.50 1.11
C ASN A 42 37.53 -4.69 0.62
N ILE A 43 37.22 -4.77 -0.68
CA ILE A 43 36.09 -4.06 -1.31
C ILE A 43 34.73 -4.41 -0.67
N ASN A 44 34.59 -5.62 -0.13
CA ASN A 44 33.37 -6.04 0.56
C ASN A 44 33.05 -5.17 1.77
N HIS A 45 34.02 -4.40 2.28
CA HIS A 45 33.78 -3.40 3.32
C HIS A 45 32.85 -2.26 2.88
N ILE A 46 32.72 -1.97 1.57
CA ILE A 46 31.71 -1.03 1.04
C ILE A 46 30.29 -1.50 1.42
N HIS A 47 30.08 -2.82 1.45
CA HIS A 47 28.82 -3.47 1.84
C HIS A 47 28.72 -3.76 3.34
N SER A 48 29.77 -3.48 4.12
CA SER A 48 29.74 -3.64 5.58
C SER A 48 28.77 -2.68 6.25
N LEU A 49 28.20 -3.10 7.38
CA LEU A 49 27.45 -2.20 8.28
C LEU A 49 28.40 -1.35 9.15
N ASP A 50 29.70 -1.64 9.14
CA ASP A 50 30.72 -0.83 9.80
C ASP A 50 30.98 0.44 8.97
N ILE A 51 30.39 1.56 9.42
CA ILE A 51 30.48 2.86 8.76
C ILE A 51 31.93 3.28 8.54
N LYS A 52 32.84 3.01 9.48
CA LYS A 52 34.25 3.41 9.37
C LYS A 52 34.94 2.60 8.27
N LYS A 53 34.75 1.28 8.26
CA LYS A 53 35.32 0.41 7.22
C LYS A 53 34.74 0.75 5.84
N ALA A 54 33.44 1.02 5.76
CA ALA A 54 32.81 1.44 4.52
C ALA A 54 33.35 2.80 4.04
N SER A 55 33.53 3.77 4.94
CA SER A 55 34.12 5.08 4.64
C SER A 55 35.54 4.97 4.08
N LEU A 56 36.36 4.09 4.68
CA LEU A 56 37.72 3.81 4.22
C LEU A 56 37.72 3.16 2.84
N ALA A 57 36.91 2.12 2.64
CA ALA A 57 36.83 1.42 1.35
C ALA A 57 36.33 2.33 0.23
N ILE A 58 35.30 3.15 0.49
CA ILE A 58 34.80 4.13 -0.48
C ILE A 58 35.85 5.20 -0.78
N SER A 59 36.52 5.72 0.23
CA SER A 59 37.59 6.71 0.04
C SER A 59 38.75 6.17 -0.78
N ASP A 60 39.14 4.93 -0.52
CA ASP A 60 40.20 4.24 -1.25
C ASP A 60 39.80 4.00 -2.71
N ALA A 61 38.56 3.55 -2.94
CA ALA A 61 38.02 3.40 -4.29
C ALA A 61 38.00 4.71 -5.06
N ILE A 62 37.61 5.80 -4.40
CA ILE A 62 37.58 7.12 -5.03
C ILE A 62 38.99 7.58 -5.41
N LYS A 63 39.97 7.38 -4.54
CA LYS A 63 41.37 7.74 -4.81
C LYS A 63 41.95 6.98 -5.99
N ILE A 64 41.70 5.67 -6.08
CA ILE A 64 42.29 4.81 -7.12
C ILE A 64 41.71 5.10 -8.51
N PHE A 65 40.45 5.54 -8.60
CA PHE A 65 39.73 5.63 -9.87
C PHE A 65 39.32 7.04 -10.33
N HIS A 66 39.46 8.07 -9.48
CA HIS A 66 39.24 9.48 -9.82
C HIS A 66 40.52 10.29 -10.06
N ASP A 67 41.63 9.66 -10.45
CA ASP A 67 42.80 10.36 -11.02
C ASP A 67 42.48 10.84 -12.45
N ASP A 68 41.56 11.82 -12.58
CA ASP A 68 41.53 12.78 -13.68
C ASP A 68 40.47 13.88 -13.49
N TYR A 69 40.77 15.07 -14.02
CA TYR A 69 40.00 16.33 -13.92
C TYR A 69 38.52 16.19 -14.34
N ASN A 70 38.20 15.29 -15.27
CA ASN A 70 36.85 15.10 -15.80
C ASN A 70 35.92 14.24 -14.93
N LYS A 71 36.42 13.57 -13.88
CA LYS A 71 35.63 12.69 -13.00
C LYS A 71 35.34 13.28 -11.62
N GLN A 72 35.76 14.51 -11.35
CA GLN A 72 35.42 15.27 -10.13
C GLN A 72 33.92 15.61 -10.02
N GLY A 73 33.16 15.56 -11.12
CA GLY A 73 31.74 15.91 -11.15
C GLY A 73 30.87 15.02 -10.27
N SER A 74 31.00 13.69 -10.33
CA SER A 74 30.19 12.75 -9.52
C SER A 74 30.50 12.88 -8.03
N PHE A 75 31.79 13.03 -7.68
CA PHE A 75 32.23 13.18 -6.29
C PHE A 75 31.86 14.57 -5.70
N ALA A 76 32.00 15.64 -6.48
CA ALA A 76 31.54 16.96 -6.10
C ALA A 76 30.01 17.01 -5.96
N ASN A 77 29.28 16.32 -6.85
CA ASN A 77 27.83 16.16 -6.74
C ASN A 77 27.45 15.37 -5.49
N TYR A 78 28.16 14.28 -5.16
CA TYR A 78 27.98 13.56 -3.89
C TYR A 78 28.12 14.50 -2.69
N HIS A 79 29.22 15.25 -2.60
CA HIS A 79 29.46 16.18 -1.50
C HIS A 79 28.39 17.27 -1.41
N LYS A 80 28.04 17.87 -2.55
CA LYS A 80 26.98 18.88 -2.62
C LYS A 80 25.64 18.31 -2.16
N GLN A 81 25.30 17.08 -2.57
CA GLN A 81 24.03 16.47 -2.18
C GLN A 81 23.97 16.16 -0.68
N ILE A 82 25.03 15.57 -0.12
CA ILE A 82 25.13 15.25 1.31
C ILE A 82 25.11 16.52 2.17
N ASN A 83 25.91 17.52 1.81
CA ASN A 83 26.10 18.70 2.64
C ASN A 83 24.95 19.70 2.53
N ASP A 84 24.39 19.88 1.33
CA ASP A 84 23.50 21.02 1.06
C ASP A 84 22.05 20.60 0.83
N ASN A 85 21.78 19.35 0.41
CA ASN A 85 20.47 18.95 -0.10
C ASN A 85 19.78 17.81 0.67
N LEU A 86 20.40 17.25 1.71
CA LEU A 86 19.71 16.29 2.58
C LEU A 86 18.71 17.02 3.48
N ILE A 87 17.46 16.53 3.49
CA ILE A 87 16.48 17.00 4.47
C ILE A 87 16.97 16.59 5.88
N PRO A 88 17.00 17.48 6.88
CA PRO A 88 17.31 17.11 8.26
C PRO A 88 16.35 16.04 8.82
N MET A 89 16.86 15.07 9.59
CA MET A 89 16.04 13.95 10.11
C MET A 89 14.81 14.39 10.92
N ARG A 90 14.87 15.57 11.56
CA ARG A 90 13.75 16.16 12.32
C ARG A 90 12.51 16.44 11.45
N GLU A 91 12.69 16.73 10.17
CA GLU A 91 11.57 17.04 9.26
C GLU A 91 10.73 15.79 8.96
N PHE A 92 11.28 14.60 9.19
CA PHE A 92 10.58 13.32 9.05
C PHE A 92 9.83 12.92 10.33
N ALA A 93 9.99 13.65 11.44
CA ALA A 93 9.48 13.24 12.76
C ALA A 93 7.95 13.15 12.81
N TRP A 94 7.24 13.99 12.04
CA TRP A 94 5.77 14.07 12.09
C TRP A 94 5.07 12.79 11.62
N PHE A 95 5.72 11.97 10.79
CA PHE A 95 5.17 10.68 10.35
C PHE A 95 6.00 9.46 10.79
N LYS A 96 7.23 9.64 11.27
CA LYS A 96 8.14 8.54 11.66
C LYS A 96 7.48 7.49 12.58
N LYS A 97 6.64 7.92 13.53
CA LYS A 97 5.95 7.04 14.48
C LYS A 97 4.47 6.77 14.13
N CYS A 98 3.93 7.44 13.12
CA CYS A 98 2.52 7.34 12.74
C CYS A 98 2.40 6.48 11.47
N GLN A 99 1.87 5.26 11.61
CA GLN A 99 1.74 4.32 10.47
C GLN A 99 0.90 4.91 9.33
N ASP A 100 -0.19 5.61 9.65
CA ASP A 100 -1.07 6.19 8.63
C ASP A 100 -0.40 7.34 7.89
N ALA A 101 0.21 8.28 8.62
CA ALA A 101 0.94 9.39 8.03
C ALA A 101 2.09 8.88 7.17
N CYS A 102 2.84 7.88 7.64
CA CYS A 102 3.93 7.28 6.88
C CYS A 102 3.43 6.56 5.62
N TYR A 103 2.28 5.87 5.71
CA TYR A 103 1.62 5.27 4.55
C TYR A 103 1.25 6.32 3.51
N PHE A 104 0.62 7.39 3.99
CA PHE A 104 0.21 8.49 3.15
C PHE A 104 1.39 9.14 2.45
N THR A 105 2.43 9.52 3.18
CA THR A 105 3.62 10.15 2.62
C THR A 105 4.26 9.29 1.53
N TRP A 106 4.40 7.98 1.77
CA TRP A 106 4.93 7.06 0.77
C TRP A 106 4.08 7.05 -0.51
N LEU A 107 2.76 7.03 -0.35
CA LEU A 107 1.88 7.02 -1.49
C LEU A 107 1.92 8.33 -2.27
N SER A 108 1.99 9.47 -1.58
CA SER A 108 2.14 10.79 -2.19
C SER A 108 3.42 10.90 -3.03
N ILE A 109 4.57 10.42 -2.52
CA ILE A 109 5.83 10.43 -3.28
C ILE A 109 5.81 9.41 -4.43
N ARG A 110 5.08 8.30 -4.28
CA ARG A 110 4.97 7.28 -5.33
C ARG A 110 4.14 7.75 -6.51
N THR A 111 3.16 8.61 -6.27
CA THR A 111 2.33 9.24 -7.30
C THR A 111 2.80 10.65 -7.65
N PHE A 112 3.98 11.06 -7.18
CA PHE A 112 4.52 12.40 -7.44
C PHE A 112 5.02 12.53 -8.88
N VAL A 113 4.34 13.38 -9.66
CA VAL A 113 4.76 13.78 -11.00
C VAL A 113 5.62 15.04 -10.91
N VAL A 114 6.74 15.05 -11.61
CA VAL A 114 7.51 16.28 -11.86
C VAL A 114 6.85 16.95 -13.06
N ASN A 115 6.02 17.97 -12.84
CA ASN A 115 5.29 18.78 -13.84
C ASN A 115 5.34 18.25 -15.29
N THR A 116 4.27 17.55 -15.71
CA THR A 116 3.95 17.33 -17.12
C THR A 116 2.56 17.91 -17.37
N GLU A 117 2.44 18.73 -18.41
CA GLU A 117 1.41 19.73 -18.67
C GLU A 117 0.00 19.19 -18.98
N THR A 118 -0.23 17.88 -18.88
CA THR A 118 -1.47 17.24 -19.28
C THR A 118 -2.22 16.75 -18.05
N GLY A 119 -3.35 17.40 -17.75
CA GLY A 119 -4.20 17.16 -16.57
C GLY A 119 -4.87 15.78 -16.46
N ASP A 120 -4.32 14.76 -17.13
CA ASP A 120 -4.69 13.36 -17.01
C ASP A 120 -3.60 12.61 -16.22
N PRO A 121 -3.88 12.08 -15.02
CA PRO A 121 -2.86 11.34 -14.29
C PRO A 121 -2.80 9.91 -14.83
N ILE A 122 -2.01 9.75 -15.89
CA ILE A 122 -1.46 8.47 -16.33
C ILE A 122 -0.45 8.05 -15.26
N ILE A 123 -0.50 6.79 -14.81
CA ILE A 123 0.63 6.23 -14.07
C ILE A 123 1.74 6.05 -15.10
N SER A 124 2.52 7.12 -15.29
CA SER A 124 3.61 7.10 -16.24
C SER A 124 4.75 6.26 -15.66
N PRO A 125 5.40 5.38 -16.43
CA PRO A 125 6.69 4.82 -16.05
C PRO A 125 7.74 5.92 -15.74
N GLU A 126 7.47 7.19 -16.07
CA GLU A 126 8.32 8.35 -15.81
C GLU A 126 8.26 8.91 -14.39
N PHE A 127 7.43 8.37 -13.47
CA PHE A 127 7.43 8.84 -12.08
C PHE A 127 8.85 8.82 -11.51
N LEU A 128 9.21 9.93 -10.85
CA LEU A 128 10.54 10.08 -10.25
C LEU A 128 10.87 8.88 -9.34
N TYR A 129 9.89 8.40 -8.58
CA TYR A 129 10.03 7.23 -7.71
C TYR A 129 10.60 5.99 -8.42
N ASN A 130 10.13 5.69 -9.63
CA ASN A 130 10.55 4.50 -10.39
C ASN A 130 11.98 4.62 -10.94
N LYS A 131 12.53 5.83 -11.00
CA LYS A 131 13.88 6.13 -11.54
C LYS A 131 14.98 6.15 -10.47
N LEU A 132 14.62 6.05 -9.18
CA LEU A 132 15.56 6.26 -8.07
C LEU A 132 16.11 4.96 -7.43
N ASP A 133 15.85 3.80 -8.04
CA ASP A 133 16.21 2.48 -7.51
C ASP A 133 15.79 2.28 -6.04
N ILE A 134 14.54 2.63 -5.74
CA ILE A 134 13.96 2.52 -4.40
C ILE A 134 13.00 1.35 -4.37
N THR A 135 12.94 0.63 -3.25
CA THR A 135 12.03 -0.49 -3.04
C THR A 135 10.61 -0.13 -3.46
N LEU A 136 10.10 -0.82 -4.47
CA LEU A 136 8.76 -0.55 -5.00
C LEU A 136 7.68 -0.92 -3.99
N TYR A 137 7.79 -2.03 -3.26
CA TYR A 137 6.71 -2.51 -2.40
C TYR A 137 7.22 -2.72 -0.97
N PRO A 138 7.38 -1.65 -0.16
CA PRO A 138 7.81 -1.79 1.24
C PRO A 138 6.80 -2.63 2.01
N ALA A 139 7.27 -3.68 2.67
CA ALA A 139 6.44 -4.69 3.31
C ALA A 139 5.91 -4.26 4.68
N ASN A 140 6.56 -3.28 5.32
CA ASN A 140 6.25 -2.83 6.67
C ASN A 140 6.55 -1.33 6.87
N HIS A 141 6.21 -0.83 8.06
CA HIS A 141 6.38 0.57 8.44
C HIS A 141 7.84 1.05 8.40
N GLN A 142 8.78 0.21 8.82
CA GLN A 142 10.20 0.57 8.86
C GLN A 142 10.76 0.72 7.45
N GLU A 143 10.50 -0.25 6.58
CA GLU A 143 10.88 -0.18 5.17
C GLU A 143 10.25 1.04 4.49
N ARG A 144 8.98 1.32 4.77
CA ARG A 144 8.29 2.47 4.19
C ARG A 144 8.93 3.79 4.62
N PHE A 145 9.29 3.91 5.89
CA PHE A 145 9.99 5.09 6.40
C PHE A 145 11.35 5.28 5.69
N LEU A 146 12.14 4.20 5.56
CA LEU A 146 13.43 4.24 4.88
C LEU A 146 13.30 4.63 3.41
N VAL A 147 12.34 4.03 2.70
CA VAL A 147 12.00 4.36 1.31
C VAL A 147 11.67 5.84 1.12
N ILE A 148 10.94 6.45 2.05
CA ILE A 148 10.62 7.89 1.99
C ILE A 148 11.88 8.74 2.18
N VAL A 149 12.72 8.40 3.16
CA VAL A 149 14.00 9.10 3.39
C VAL A 149 14.86 9.00 2.14
N ASP A 150 15.04 7.79 1.62
CA ASP A 150 15.84 7.53 0.42
C ASP A 150 15.27 8.26 -0.81
N PHE A 151 13.94 8.38 -0.96
CA PHE A 151 13.34 9.19 -2.03
C PHE A 151 13.78 10.65 -1.95
N PHE A 152 13.68 11.26 -0.77
CA PHE A 152 14.09 12.65 -0.61
C PHE A 152 15.61 12.81 -0.71
N ASP A 153 16.41 11.81 -0.37
CA ASP A 153 17.87 11.88 -0.51
C ASP A 153 18.28 11.82 -1.98
N ARG A 154 17.71 10.88 -2.73
CA ARG A 154 18.05 10.57 -4.12
C ARG A 154 17.39 11.50 -5.14
N ALA A 155 16.29 12.15 -4.78
CA ALA A 155 15.65 13.13 -5.66
C ALA A 155 16.63 14.28 -5.98
N ALA A 156 16.87 14.52 -7.28
CA ALA A 156 17.72 15.58 -7.80
C ALA A 156 17.06 16.98 -7.69
N LEU A 157 16.59 17.31 -6.50
CA LEU A 157 15.94 18.57 -6.14
C LEU A 157 16.82 19.31 -5.12
N GLY A 158 16.86 20.63 -5.17
CA GLY A 158 17.49 21.42 -4.10
C GLY A 158 16.71 21.30 -2.79
N LEU A 159 17.38 21.53 -1.65
CA LEU A 159 16.78 21.43 -0.30
C LEU A 159 15.44 22.18 -0.19
N LYS A 160 15.36 23.41 -0.71
CA LYS A 160 14.14 24.22 -0.68
C LYS A 160 12.94 23.49 -1.31
N ARG A 161 13.10 22.94 -2.52
CA ARG A 161 12.02 22.22 -3.23
C ARG A 161 11.65 20.92 -2.52
N LYS A 162 12.62 20.24 -1.92
CA LYS A 162 12.39 19.03 -1.11
C LYS A 162 11.54 19.35 0.13
N LEU A 163 11.84 20.44 0.84
CA LEU A 163 11.07 20.92 1.99
C LEU A 163 9.68 21.41 1.59
N GLU A 164 9.54 22.10 0.46
CA GLU A 164 8.23 22.50 -0.10
C GLU A 164 7.34 21.29 -0.40
N LEU A 165 7.90 20.23 -1.01
CA LEU A 165 7.18 18.99 -1.25
C LEU A 165 6.79 18.30 0.08
N MET A 166 7.72 18.20 1.04
CA MET A 166 7.44 17.64 2.36
C MET A 166 6.32 18.39 3.07
N ASN A 167 6.34 19.73 3.04
CA ASN A 167 5.33 20.57 3.67
C ASN A 167 3.97 20.47 2.98
N ARG A 168 3.95 20.37 1.64
CA ARG A 168 2.71 20.12 0.89
C ARG A 168 2.08 18.80 1.31
N ILE A 169 2.85 17.71 1.29
CA ILE A 169 2.39 16.39 1.73
C ILE A 169 1.90 16.48 3.19
N ARG A 170 2.65 17.14 4.07
CA ARG A 170 2.23 17.33 5.47
C ARG A 170 0.89 18.06 5.58
N SER A 171 0.67 19.12 4.79
CA SER A 171 -0.60 19.85 4.77
C SER A 171 -1.76 18.95 4.30
N ASP A 172 -1.59 18.26 3.17
CA ASP A 172 -2.59 17.36 2.60
C ASP A 172 -2.98 16.24 3.57
N TRP A 173 -2.00 15.74 4.34
CA TRP A 173 -2.23 14.79 5.42
C TRP A 173 -3.16 15.36 6.49
N TYR A 174 -2.85 16.54 7.04
CA TYR A 174 -3.64 17.13 8.12
C TYR A 174 -5.06 17.49 7.68
N ASP A 175 -5.23 17.96 6.44
CA ASP A 175 -6.55 18.27 5.88
C ASP A 175 -7.42 17.01 5.75
N SER A 176 -6.80 15.88 5.41
CA SER A 176 -7.50 14.62 5.17
C SER A 176 -7.65 13.76 6.43
N TYR A 177 -6.76 13.91 7.41
CA TYR A 177 -6.68 13.07 8.63
C TYR A 177 -8.01 12.91 9.38
N PRO A 178 -8.87 13.94 9.54
CA PRO A 178 -10.17 13.80 10.20
C PRO A 178 -11.12 12.78 9.53
N LEU A 179 -10.85 12.39 8.28
CA LEU A 179 -11.68 11.45 7.53
C LEU A 179 -11.35 9.99 7.82
N LYS A 180 -10.20 9.69 8.43
CA LYS A 180 -9.69 8.31 8.58
C LYS A 180 -10.64 7.36 9.33
N ASP A 181 -11.46 7.90 10.24
CA ASP A 181 -12.34 7.12 11.11
C ASP A 181 -13.76 6.99 10.52
N LYS A 182 -14.04 7.61 9.36
CA LYS A 182 -15.35 7.52 8.70
C LYS A 182 -15.54 6.21 7.93
N ILE A 183 -14.45 5.49 7.62
CA ILE A 183 -14.56 4.16 7.03
C ILE A 183 -14.89 3.14 8.14
N PRO A 184 -15.97 2.34 8.00
CA PRO A 184 -16.39 1.39 9.03
C PRO A 184 -15.53 0.12 8.98
N LEU A 185 -14.23 0.25 9.25
CA LEU A 185 -13.24 -0.82 9.22
C LEU A 185 -12.35 -0.75 10.47
N LYS A 186 -12.22 -1.87 11.20
CA LYS A 186 -11.37 -1.99 12.38
C LYS A 186 -10.16 -2.87 12.07
N LYS A 187 -8.98 -2.51 12.57
CA LYS A 187 -7.73 -3.27 12.39
C LYS A 187 -7.84 -4.73 12.87
N THR A 188 -8.63 -4.97 13.90
CA THR A 188 -8.86 -6.30 14.50
C THR A 188 -9.81 -7.18 13.68
N ASP A 189 -10.64 -6.60 12.80
CA ASP A 189 -11.60 -7.34 11.99
C ASP A 189 -10.93 -7.88 10.71
N LYS A 190 -10.16 -8.96 10.88
CA LYS A 190 -9.36 -9.57 9.81
C LYS A 190 -10.19 -9.95 8.58
N ILE A 191 -11.39 -10.52 8.79
CA ILE A 191 -12.27 -10.98 7.72
C ILE A 191 -12.81 -9.79 6.91
N LYS A 192 -13.20 -8.71 7.59
CA LYS A 192 -13.67 -7.51 6.90
C LYS A 192 -12.54 -6.77 6.21
N CYS A 193 -11.32 -6.75 6.79
CA CYS A 193 -10.15 -6.17 6.13
C CYS A 193 -9.80 -6.89 4.82
N GLU A 194 -9.76 -8.22 4.86
CA GLU A 194 -9.53 -9.05 3.67
C GLU A 194 -10.58 -8.79 2.60
N TRP A 195 -11.86 -8.77 3.00
CA TRP A 195 -12.96 -8.49 2.09
C TRP A 195 -12.91 -7.06 1.54
N ALA A 196 -12.59 -6.08 2.37
CA ALA A 196 -12.56 -4.68 1.98
C ALA A 196 -11.50 -4.43 0.92
N TRP A 197 -10.33 -5.06 1.05
CA TRP A 197 -9.30 -5.03 0.01
C TRP A 197 -9.83 -5.60 -1.31
N GLY A 198 -10.42 -6.80 -1.28
CA GLY A 198 -11.05 -7.38 -2.47
C GLY A 198 -12.21 -6.53 -3.02
N TYR A 199 -12.92 -5.78 -2.19
CA TYR A 199 -13.95 -4.83 -2.61
C TYR A 199 -13.36 -3.59 -3.31
N MET A 200 -12.19 -3.14 -2.89
CA MET A 200 -11.47 -2.05 -3.56
C MET A 200 -10.98 -2.48 -4.95
N GLN A 201 -10.48 -3.71 -5.08
CA GLN A 201 -9.98 -4.30 -6.33
C GLN A 201 -11.04 -4.56 -7.40
N LYS A 202 -12.32 -4.56 -7.05
CA LYS A 202 -13.38 -4.75 -8.04
C LYS A 202 -13.42 -3.57 -8.99
N ASP A 203 -13.40 -3.84 -10.28
CA ASP A 203 -13.74 -2.88 -11.31
C ASP A 203 -15.18 -2.37 -11.10
N LYS A 204 -15.33 -1.06 -10.87
CA LYS A 204 -16.63 -0.41 -10.70
C LYS A 204 -16.99 0.52 -11.86
N ARG A 205 -16.30 0.43 -13.01
CA ARG A 205 -16.62 1.17 -14.24
C ARG A 205 -18.10 1.00 -14.61
N ASN A 206 -18.60 -0.24 -14.61
CA ASN A 206 -20.00 -0.55 -14.90
C ASN A 206 -20.98 0.05 -13.87
N VAL A 207 -20.58 0.17 -12.59
CA VAL A 207 -21.39 0.80 -11.55
C VAL A 207 -21.52 2.31 -11.81
N LYS A 208 -20.41 2.95 -12.23
CA LYS A 208 -20.37 4.37 -12.59
C LYS A 208 -21.19 4.66 -13.85
N ILE A 209 -20.99 3.88 -14.91
CA ILE A 209 -21.77 3.96 -16.16
C ILE A 209 -23.27 3.79 -15.86
N GLY A 210 -23.63 2.78 -15.06
CA GLY A 210 -25.02 2.56 -14.67
C GLY A 210 -25.59 3.71 -13.82
N ALA A 211 -24.78 4.34 -12.97
CA ALA A 211 -25.20 5.50 -12.19
C ALA A 211 -25.40 6.75 -13.07
N GLN A 212 -24.51 6.99 -14.03
CA GLN A 212 -24.64 8.06 -15.03
C GLN A 212 -25.87 7.86 -15.91
N LYS A 213 -26.13 6.64 -16.40
CA LYS A 213 -27.36 6.32 -17.15
C LYS A 213 -28.62 6.60 -16.34
N ARG A 214 -28.65 6.24 -15.04
CA ARG A 214 -29.78 6.54 -14.14
C ARG A 214 -29.95 8.04 -13.89
N LEU A 215 -28.85 8.78 -13.76
CA LEU A 215 -28.88 10.24 -13.65
C LEU A 215 -29.42 10.86 -14.93
N LEU A 216 -28.85 10.53 -16.10
CA LEU A 216 -29.32 10.99 -17.41
C LEU A 216 -30.80 10.69 -17.64
N ASN A 217 -31.27 9.49 -17.30
CA ASN A 217 -32.68 9.14 -17.43
C ASN A 217 -33.56 9.95 -16.46
N LYS A 218 -33.08 10.22 -15.24
CA LYS A 218 -33.77 11.08 -14.29
C LYS A 218 -33.81 12.53 -14.78
N THR A 219 -32.73 13.05 -15.35
CA THR A 219 -32.68 14.40 -15.91
C THR A 219 -33.51 14.53 -17.18
N LYS A 220 -33.57 13.48 -18.03
CA LYS A 220 -34.49 13.43 -19.19
C LYS A 220 -35.96 13.45 -18.77
N ASN A 221 -36.32 12.73 -17.71
CA ASN A 221 -37.68 12.74 -17.15
C ASN A 221 -38.04 14.06 -16.44
N ILE A 222 -37.04 14.82 -15.98
CA ILE A 222 -37.24 16.16 -15.39
C ILE A 222 -37.28 17.24 -16.48
N ALA A 223 -36.46 17.13 -17.53
CA ALA A 223 -36.44 18.02 -18.69
C ALA A 223 -37.72 17.94 -19.54
N SER A 224 -38.46 16.83 -19.48
CA SER A 224 -39.82 16.74 -20.04
C SER A 224 -40.89 17.43 -19.18
N SER A 225 -40.52 18.06 -18.05
CA SER A 225 -41.48 18.65 -17.10
C SER A 225 -41.20 20.09 -16.68
N GLN A 226 -40.08 20.74 -17.05
CA GLN A 226 -39.92 22.21 -16.96
C GLN A 226 -38.58 22.69 -17.56
N VAL A 227 -38.67 23.84 -18.25
CA VAL A 227 -37.58 24.59 -18.89
C VAL A 227 -36.89 25.49 -17.86
N ASN A 228 -35.57 25.66 -18.02
CA ASN A 228 -34.65 26.60 -17.37
C ASN A 228 -34.27 26.38 -15.89
N HIS A 229 -33.00 26.01 -15.66
CA HIS A 229 -32.04 26.91 -15.01
C HIS A 229 -30.60 26.40 -15.17
N HIS A 230 -29.77 27.24 -15.78
CA HIS A 230 -28.32 27.09 -15.83
C HIS A 230 -27.74 27.47 -14.47
N SER A 231 -26.91 26.62 -13.87
CA SER A 231 -25.94 27.09 -12.87
C SER A 231 -24.63 26.33 -12.99
N TYR A 232 -23.64 27.06 -13.51
CA TYR A 232 -22.22 26.80 -13.31
C TYR A 232 -21.88 27.06 -11.85
N THR A 233 -21.09 26.19 -11.23
CA THR A 233 -20.16 26.61 -10.17
C THR A 233 -18.80 26.01 -10.44
N HIS A 234 -17.91 26.88 -10.93
CA HIS A 234 -16.47 26.70 -10.95
C HIS A 234 -15.97 26.83 -9.51
N ASN A 235 -15.22 25.83 -9.03
CA ASN A 235 -14.35 26.00 -7.87
C ASN A 235 -12.97 25.46 -8.24
N HIS A 236 -12.08 26.39 -8.58
CA HIS A 236 -10.66 26.17 -8.78
C HIS A 236 -10.00 25.83 -7.43
N LYS A 237 -9.88 24.54 -7.13
CA LYS A 237 -8.76 24.00 -6.36
C LYS A 237 -7.88 23.27 -7.36
N LEU A 238 -6.60 23.63 -7.45
CA LEU A 238 -5.64 23.02 -8.36
C LEU A 238 -5.53 21.50 -8.12
N ASN A 239 -6.32 20.77 -8.90
CA ASN A 239 -6.14 19.47 -9.53
C ASN A 239 -5.05 18.53 -8.98
N PHE A 240 -5.37 17.83 -7.90
CA PHE A 240 -5.20 16.36 -7.89
C PHE A 240 -6.58 15.72 -8.08
N THR A 241 -7.36 16.24 -9.03
CA THR A 241 -8.65 15.66 -9.40
C THR A 241 -8.39 14.45 -10.30
N MET A 242 -7.97 13.34 -9.70
CA MET A 242 -8.33 12.04 -10.25
C MET A 242 -9.85 12.04 -10.29
N THR A 243 -10.44 12.38 -11.44
CA THR A 243 -11.88 12.27 -11.65
C THR A 243 -12.29 10.86 -11.20
N GLY A 244 -13.47 10.68 -10.59
CA GLY A 244 -13.90 9.38 -10.03
C GLY A 244 -13.93 8.19 -11.02
N SER A 245 -13.44 8.34 -12.26
CA SER A 245 -13.09 7.25 -13.19
C SER A 245 -11.83 6.50 -12.76
N PHE A 246 -10.88 7.16 -12.11
CA PHE A 246 -9.52 6.62 -11.96
C PHE A 246 -9.24 5.86 -10.66
N ILE A 247 -10.10 5.99 -9.64
CA ILE A 247 -9.97 5.18 -8.41
C ILE A 247 -10.19 3.67 -8.71
N HIS A 248 -10.76 3.37 -9.88
CA HIS A 248 -10.94 2.02 -10.45
C HIS A 248 -10.10 1.77 -11.70
N ALA A 249 -9.16 2.65 -12.04
CA ALA A 249 -8.19 2.35 -13.07
C ALA A 249 -7.30 1.21 -12.58
N ASP A 250 -6.97 0.28 -13.47
CA ASP A 250 -6.04 -0.83 -13.21
C ASP A 250 -4.65 -0.31 -12.71
N SER A 251 -4.39 0.99 -12.89
CA SER A 251 -3.15 1.67 -12.52
C SER A 251 -2.99 1.90 -11.01
N LEU A 252 -3.93 2.54 -10.29
CA LEU A 252 -3.69 2.93 -8.89
C LEU A 252 -3.54 1.71 -7.96
N LEU A 253 -4.38 0.69 -8.15
CA LEU A 253 -4.34 -0.50 -7.30
C LEU A 253 -3.11 -1.37 -7.57
N SER A 254 -2.50 -1.27 -8.76
CA SER A 254 -1.23 -1.93 -9.09
C SER A 254 -0.05 -1.44 -8.24
N LEU A 255 -0.16 -0.25 -7.63
CA LEU A 255 0.87 0.29 -6.74
C LEU A 255 0.93 -0.46 -5.40
N PHE A 256 -0.04 -1.32 -5.08
CA PHE A 256 -0.09 -2.00 -3.79
C PHE A 256 0.12 -3.50 -3.91
N LYS A 257 1.02 -4.03 -3.08
CA LYS A 257 1.21 -5.46 -2.84
C LYS A 257 1.18 -5.73 -1.34
N PRO A 258 0.00 -5.78 -0.70
CA PRO A 258 -0.09 -5.95 0.75
C PRO A 258 0.52 -7.28 1.21
N ALA A 259 1.54 -7.22 2.06
CA ALA A 259 2.18 -8.40 2.65
C ALA A 259 1.36 -9.03 3.80
N SER A 260 0.39 -8.30 4.37
CA SER A 260 -0.38 -8.77 5.54
C SER A 260 -1.79 -8.19 5.60
N ILE A 261 -2.62 -8.74 6.49
CA ILE A 261 -3.96 -8.19 6.79
C ILE A 261 -3.88 -6.77 7.36
N SER A 262 -2.87 -6.50 8.20
CA SER A 262 -2.60 -5.17 8.72
C SER A 262 -2.29 -4.18 7.60
N GLU A 263 -1.53 -4.60 6.58
CA GLU A 263 -1.25 -3.79 5.40
C GLU A 263 -2.52 -3.55 4.56
N LYS A 264 -3.37 -4.56 4.37
CA LYS A 264 -4.67 -4.40 3.70
C LYS A 264 -5.56 -3.37 4.42
N TYR A 265 -5.59 -3.42 5.76
CA TYR A 265 -6.30 -2.44 6.58
C TYR A 265 -5.78 -1.01 6.34
N LEU A 266 -4.46 -0.81 6.42
CA LEU A 266 -3.83 0.50 6.21
C LEU A 266 -4.10 1.04 4.80
N ILE A 267 -3.94 0.20 3.77
CA ILE A 267 -4.21 0.58 2.37
C ILE A 267 -5.66 1.02 2.20
N VAL A 268 -6.61 0.22 2.67
CA VAL A 268 -8.04 0.54 2.51
C VAL A 268 -8.39 1.85 3.22
N ARG A 269 -7.87 2.07 4.43
CA ARG A 269 -8.08 3.30 5.19
C ARG A 269 -7.44 4.50 4.49
N CYS A 270 -6.21 4.35 3.99
CA CYS A 270 -5.50 5.36 3.20
C CYS A 270 -6.29 5.71 1.93
N LEU A 271 -6.62 4.71 1.10
CA LEU A 271 -7.38 4.90 -0.14
C LEU A 271 -8.70 5.65 0.08
N TYR A 272 -9.40 5.34 1.17
CA TYR A 272 -10.61 6.05 1.52
C TYR A 272 -10.36 7.51 1.89
N THR A 273 -9.42 7.72 2.81
CA THR A 273 -9.09 9.05 3.36
C THR A 273 -8.68 10.04 2.27
N PHE A 274 -8.03 9.58 1.20
CA PHE A 274 -7.50 10.47 0.15
C PHE A 274 -8.31 10.52 -1.13
N TRP A 275 -9.03 9.45 -1.48
CA TRP A 275 -9.75 9.40 -2.75
C TRP A 275 -11.22 9.08 -2.59
N TYR A 276 -11.56 7.97 -1.93
CA TYR A 276 -12.97 7.55 -1.92
C TYR A 276 -13.88 8.42 -1.05
N TYR A 277 -13.34 9.25 -0.16
CA TYR A 277 -14.16 10.17 0.65
C TYR A 277 -14.94 11.16 -0.21
N GLN A 278 -14.44 11.50 -1.40
CA GLN A 278 -15.09 12.43 -2.34
C GLN A 278 -16.41 11.85 -2.88
N ASP A 279 -16.56 10.52 -2.89
CA ASP A 279 -17.80 9.85 -3.23
C ASP A 279 -18.68 9.71 -1.97
N ASN A 280 -19.61 10.66 -1.80
CA ASN A 280 -20.55 10.69 -0.68
C ASN A 280 -21.44 9.42 -0.56
N LYS A 281 -21.53 8.60 -1.60
CA LYS A 281 -22.27 7.33 -1.61
C LYS A 281 -21.37 6.12 -1.37
N PHE A 282 -20.04 6.30 -1.29
CA PHE A 282 -19.09 5.20 -1.14
C PHE A 282 -19.39 4.37 0.12
N ILE A 283 -19.47 5.01 1.30
CA ILE A 283 -19.70 4.32 2.58
C ILE A 283 -21.01 3.52 2.55
N ARG A 284 -22.08 4.10 2.00
CA ARG A 284 -23.37 3.42 1.85
C ARG A 284 -23.25 2.16 0.99
N ARG A 285 -22.55 2.25 -0.15
CA ARG A 285 -22.35 1.10 -1.05
C ARG A 285 -21.40 0.06 -0.44
N PHE A 286 -20.40 0.50 0.30
CA PHE A 286 -19.46 -0.35 1.02
C PHE A 286 -20.20 -1.19 2.07
N ASN A 287 -20.99 -0.56 2.94
CA ASN A 287 -21.78 -1.27 3.97
C ASN A 287 -22.80 -2.23 3.36
N LYS A 288 -23.59 -1.78 2.38
CA LYS A 288 -24.57 -2.63 1.71
C LYS A 288 -23.92 -3.87 1.07
N ALA A 289 -22.74 -3.72 0.47
CA ALA A 289 -22.01 -4.84 -0.12
C ALA A 289 -21.48 -5.83 0.94
N TRP A 290 -21.06 -5.33 2.10
CA TRP A 290 -20.62 -6.17 3.22
C TRP A 290 -21.78 -6.96 3.82
N GLU A 291 -22.91 -6.29 4.10
CA GLU A 291 -24.12 -6.91 4.64
C GLU A 291 -24.65 -8.00 3.70
N ALA A 292 -24.75 -7.70 2.40
CA ALA A 292 -25.21 -8.67 1.40
C ALA A 292 -24.33 -9.92 1.35
N LYS A 293 -22.99 -9.78 1.50
CA LYS A 293 -22.08 -10.92 1.57
C LYS A 293 -22.38 -11.79 2.80
N ASN A 294 -22.60 -11.17 3.96
CA ASN A 294 -22.87 -11.90 5.20
C ASN A 294 -24.23 -12.59 5.17
N SER A 295 -25.27 -11.95 4.62
CA SER A 295 -26.58 -12.57 4.43
C SER A 295 -26.51 -13.79 3.51
N ARG A 296 -25.77 -13.70 2.39
CA ARG A 296 -25.57 -14.85 1.49
C ARG A 296 -24.82 -16.00 2.16
N LYS A 297 -23.81 -15.71 2.99
CA LYS A 297 -23.12 -16.74 3.77
C LYS A 297 -24.06 -17.44 4.75
N LYS A 298 -24.88 -16.69 5.49
CA LYS A 298 -25.89 -17.26 6.41
C LYS A 298 -26.88 -18.16 5.67
N LEU A 299 -27.40 -17.70 4.53
CA LEU A 299 -28.30 -18.49 3.69
C LEU A 299 -27.66 -19.77 3.16
N ALA A 300 -26.38 -19.73 2.77
CA ALA A 300 -25.65 -20.91 2.31
C ALA A 300 -25.43 -21.95 3.43
N VAL A 301 -25.13 -21.49 4.66
CA VAL A 301 -25.02 -22.37 5.83
C VAL A 301 -26.36 -23.01 6.15
N ASN A 302 -27.45 -22.23 6.16
CA ASN A 302 -28.79 -22.74 6.43
C ASN A 302 -29.23 -23.77 5.37
N LYS A 303 -28.95 -23.52 4.08
CA LYS A 303 -29.22 -24.50 3.02
C LYS A 303 -28.40 -25.78 3.17
N LYS A 304 -27.13 -25.69 3.59
CA LYS A 304 -26.29 -26.87 3.85
C LYS A 304 -26.79 -27.68 5.05
N SER A 305 -27.21 -27.01 6.12
CA SER A 305 -27.81 -27.64 7.30
C SER A 305 -29.14 -28.32 6.98
N GLN A 306 -30.02 -27.66 6.21
CA GLN A 306 -31.28 -28.26 5.73
C GLN A 306 -31.04 -29.47 4.82
N LYS A 307 -30.01 -29.43 3.96
CA LYS A 307 -29.64 -30.57 3.10
C LYS A 307 -29.08 -31.75 3.91
N LEU A 308 -28.29 -31.51 4.97
CA LEU A 308 -27.85 -32.56 5.89
C LEU A 308 -29.04 -33.18 6.64
N MET A 309 -29.92 -32.37 7.23
CA MET A 309 -31.12 -32.87 7.90
C MET A 309 -32.05 -33.65 6.96
N GLY A 310 -32.15 -33.25 5.69
CA GLY A 310 -32.90 -33.99 4.67
C GLY A 310 -32.26 -35.33 4.32
N LEU A 311 -30.92 -35.43 4.31
CA LEU A 311 -30.19 -36.68 4.09
C LEU A 311 -30.30 -37.63 5.28
N ASP A 312 -30.27 -37.11 6.51
CA ASP A 312 -30.45 -37.91 7.72
C ASP A 312 -31.88 -38.47 7.82
N LYS A 313 -32.89 -37.67 7.44
CA LYS A 313 -34.28 -38.16 7.31
C LYS A 313 -34.44 -39.25 6.25
N LEU A 314 -33.70 -39.16 5.13
CA LEU A 314 -33.70 -40.16 4.07
C LEU A 314 -32.95 -41.46 4.45
N LYS A 315 -32.02 -41.39 5.40
CA LYS A 315 -31.39 -42.57 6.01
C LYS A 315 -32.31 -43.25 7.02
N LEU A 316 -32.93 -42.46 7.91
CA LEU A 316 -33.94 -42.94 8.86
C LEU A 316 -35.15 -43.59 8.17
N SER A 317 -35.61 -43.04 7.02
CA SER A 317 -36.72 -43.64 6.27
C SER A 317 -36.33 -44.94 5.55
N LYS A 318 -35.06 -45.09 5.14
CA LYS A 318 -34.56 -46.33 4.53
C LYS A 318 -34.30 -47.43 5.56
N GLU A 319 -33.93 -47.08 6.79
CA GLU A 319 -33.82 -48.04 7.89
C GLU A 319 -35.20 -48.54 8.36
N SER A 320 -36.25 -47.72 8.26
CA SER A 320 -37.63 -48.15 8.55
C SER A 320 -38.29 -48.99 7.44
N GLU A 321 -37.74 -49.01 6.22
CA GLU A 321 -38.26 -49.82 5.09
C GLU A 321 -37.59 -51.22 5.00
N ILE A 322 -36.55 -51.49 5.79
CA ILE A 322 -35.89 -52.80 5.88
C ILE A 322 -36.26 -53.48 7.20
N ASN A 323 -37.56 -53.68 7.47
CA ASN A 323 -38.01 -54.83 8.27
C ASN A 323 -39.53 -55.05 8.16
N PRO A 324 -39.98 -55.94 7.26
CA PRO A 324 -41.24 -56.65 7.45
C PRO A 324 -40.96 -58.12 7.79
N ASP A 325 -41.65 -58.59 8.83
CA ASP A 325 -41.86 -59.99 9.25
C ASP A 325 -40.76 -60.73 10.03
N VAL A 326 -40.99 -60.83 11.35
CA VAL A 326 -40.98 -62.13 12.05
C VAL A 326 -42.20 -62.22 12.97
N LYS A 327 -43.09 -63.19 12.70
CA LYS A 327 -44.20 -63.59 13.57
C LYS A 327 -43.76 -64.65 14.60
N LYS A 328 -44.16 -64.38 15.85
CA LYS A 328 -44.70 -65.26 16.92
C LYS A 328 -43.88 -66.46 17.43
N THR A 329 -43.67 -66.45 18.75
CA THR A 329 -44.16 -67.47 19.71
C THR A 329 -44.21 -66.88 21.15
N ASP A 330 -45.34 -67.09 21.85
CA ASP A 330 -45.61 -66.87 23.29
C ASP A 330 -45.04 -68.03 24.18
N PRO A 331 -45.29 -68.10 25.50
CA PRO A 331 -45.04 -67.14 26.58
C PRO A 331 -44.25 -67.81 27.75
N GLY A 332 -43.69 -67.04 28.70
CA GLY A 332 -43.08 -67.64 29.89
C GLY A 332 -42.52 -66.64 30.89
N ASP A 333 -43.18 -66.59 32.03
CA ASP A 333 -42.80 -66.09 33.36
C ASP A 333 -41.37 -65.59 33.58
N SER A 334 -41.24 -64.38 34.13
CA SER A 334 -40.78 -64.17 35.51
C SER A 334 -40.55 -62.68 35.79
N GLU A 335 -40.99 -62.28 36.98
CA GLU A 335 -40.67 -61.02 37.65
C GLU A 335 -39.15 -60.75 37.66
N ILE A 336 -38.74 -59.48 37.64
CA ILE A 336 -37.99 -58.85 38.75
C ILE A 336 -37.79 -57.36 38.46
N ASN A 337 -37.70 -56.66 39.59
CA ASN A 337 -37.84 -55.27 39.92
C ASN A 337 -36.56 -54.42 39.77
N PHE A 338 -36.77 -53.09 39.84
CA PHE A 338 -35.86 -52.01 40.30
C PHE A 338 -34.63 -51.57 39.49
N GLY A 339 -34.50 -50.24 39.33
CA GLY A 339 -33.21 -49.58 39.12
C GLY A 339 -33.22 -48.16 38.58
N ILE A 340 -33.73 -47.20 39.37
CA ILE A 340 -33.25 -45.79 39.37
C ILE A 340 -31.73 -45.80 39.50
N ILE A 341 -30.95 -44.99 38.76
CA ILE A 341 -29.91 -44.04 39.27
C ILE A 341 -29.58 -42.98 38.19
N ASP A 342 -29.48 -41.74 38.69
CA ASP A 342 -29.05 -40.47 38.12
C ASP A 342 -27.63 -40.37 37.48
N ALA A 343 -27.46 -39.22 36.81
CA ALA A 343 -26.29 -38.33 36.78
C ALA A 343 -24.99 -38.77 36.05
N CYS A 344 -24.64 -38.02 35.01
CA CYS A 344 -23.79 -36.82 35.12
C CYS A 344 -24.01 -35.88 33.92
#